data_AF-A0A8J1VV66-F1
#
_entry.id   AF-A0A8J1VV66-F1
#
_cell.length_a   1.000
_cell.length_b   1.000
_cell.length_c   1.000
_cell.angle_alpha   90.00
_cell.angle_beta   90.00
_cell.angle_gamma   90.00
#
_symmetry.space_group_name_H-M   'P 1'
#
loop_
_entity.id
_entity.type
_entity.pdbx_description
1 polymer ?
#
loop_
_entity_poly.entity_id
_entity_poly.type
_entity_poly.pdbx_seq_one_letter_code
_entity_poly.pdbx_strand_id
1 'polypeptide(L)'
;MTRSGLQQDVINLYRQGMRTVMSKPRAARQDFLLHLRYNFHHPPLKRRDYTAIEHRLRKVSRTLEMIGEPSVQRISVGSAVEEWWDAELARFHDDTRDQGGDRRIDSGRETNQTQEVTEEGNPDVTRRGDGSRSADQWGGTLPGHGGT
;
A
#
# COMPACT_ATOMS: atom_id res chain seq x y z
N MET A 1 -15.04 0.59 22.95
CA MET A 1 -14.83 2.04 23.25
C MET A 1 -15.64 2.86 22.27
N THR A 2 -16.61 3.61 22.77
CA THR A 2 -17.41 4.54 21.96
C THR A 2 -16.55 5.75 21.60
N ARG A 3 -16.52 6.13 20.31
CA ARG A 3 -15.82 7.34 19.85
C ARG A 3 -16.69 8.56 20.17
N SER A 4 -16.06 9.67 20.54
CA SER A 4 -16.78 10.95 20.66
C SER A 4 -17.26 11.42 19.28
N GLY A 5 -18.31 12.25 19.23
CA GLY A 5 -18.83 12.81 17.97
C GLY A 5 -17.74 13.49 17.15
N LEU A 6 -16.95 14.36 17.77
CA LEU A 6 -15.84 15.06 17.12
C LEU A 6 -14.78 14.10 16.55
N GLN A 7 -14.43 13.03 17.27
CA GLN A 7 -13.51 12.01 16.74
C GLN A 7 -14.10 11.29 15.53
N GLN A 8 -15.42 11.03 15.54
CA GLN A 8 -16.09 10.41 14.41
C GLN A 8 -16.08 11.35 13.20
N ASP A 9 -16.26 12.65 13.39
CA ASP A 9 -16.20 13.66 12.33
C ASP A 9 -14.79 13.74 11.71
N VAL A 10 -13.74 13.73 12.53
CA VAL A 10 -12.34 13.67 12.05
C VAL A 10 -12.14 12.45 11.15
N ILE A 11 -12.59 11.27 11.58
CA ILE A 11 -12.42 10.02 10.84
C ILE A 11 -13.24 10.02 9.55
N ASN A 12 -14.48 10.52 9.61
CA ASN A 12 -15.35 10.61 8.45
C ASN A 12 -14.75 11.53 7.38
N LEU A 13 -14.25 12.71 7.79
CA LEU A 13 -13.62 13.66 6.91
C LEU A 13 -12.33 13.10 6.29
N TYR A 14 -11.50 12.42 7.08
CA TYR A 14 -10.29 11.77 6.58
C TYR A 14 -10.63 10.70 5.52
N ARG A 15 -11.63 9.84 5.79
CA ARG A 15 -12.10 8.83 4.85
C ARG A 15 -12.66 9.45 3.57
N GLN A 16 -13.42 10.53 3.69
CA GLN A 16 -13.91 11.28 2.53
C GLN A 16 -12.75 11.81 1.69
N GLY A 17 -11.77 12.46 2.33
CA GLY A 17 -10.57 12.94 1.65
C GLY A 17 -9.83 11.82 0.91
N MET A 18 -9.68 10.66 1.53
CA MET A 18 -9.06 9.49 0.88
C MET A 18 -9.84 9.05 -0.37
N ARG A 19 -11.18 9.01 -0.33
CA ARG A 19 -11.99 8.68 -1.51
C ARG A 19 -11.80 9.70 -2.63
N THR A 20 -11.81 10.99 -2.29
CA THR A 20 -11.57 12.08 -3.23
C THR A 20 -10.18 11.98 -3.85
N VAL A 21 -9.15 11.62 -3.08
CA VAL A 21 -7.80 11.44 -3.62
C VAL A 21 -7.74 10.24 -4.57
N MET A 22 -8.40 9.13 -4.23
CA MET A 22 -8.39 7.93 -5.07
C MET A 22 -9.12 8.12 -6.40
N SER A 23 -10.03 9.08 -6.51
CA SER A 23 -10.67 9.43 -7.78
C SER A 23 -9.77 10.25 -8.71
N LYS A 24 -8.64 10.78 -8.23
CA LYS A 24 -7.70 11.58 -9.04
C LYS A 24 -6.79 10.72 -9.93
N PRO A 25 -6.14 11.30 -10.96
CA PRO A 25 -5.19 10.58 -11.81
C PRO A 25 -4.03 9.96 -11.03
N ARG A 26 -3.65 8.71 -11.34
CA ARG A 26 -2.61 7.96 -10.60
C ARG A 26 -1.31 8.75 -10.42
N ALA A 27 -0.88 9.48 -11.45
CA ALA A 27 0.35 10.26 -11.44
C ALA A 27 0.36 11.39 -10.39
N ALA A 28 -0.80 11.99 -10.08
CA ALA A 28 -0.92 13.09 -9.14
C ALA A 28 -1.39 12.67 -7.74
N ARG A 29 -1.82 11.40 -7.56
CA ARG A 29 -2.40 10.92 -6.27
C ARG A 29 -1.46 11.11 -5.09
N GLN A 30 -0.16 10.90 -5.29
CA GLN A 30 0.82 11.00 -4.21
C GLN A 30 0.82 12.40 -3.59
N ASP A 31 0.82 13.44 -4.42
CA ASP A 31 0.80 14.83 -3.99
C ASP A 31 -0.45 15.14 -3.17
N PHE A 32 -1.62 14.67 -3.63
CA PHE A 32 -2.88 14.80 -2.90
C PHE A 32 -2.88 14.05 -1.56
N LEU A 33 -2.36 12.82 -1.53
CA LEU A 33 -2.24 12.04 -0.29
C LEU A 33 -1.34 12.75 0.70
N LEU A 34 -0.20 13.26 0.24
CA LEU A 34 0.76 13.94 1.07
C LEU A 34 0.17 15.24 1.64
N HIS A 35 -0.48 16.04 0.80
CA HIS A 35 -1.19 17.24 1.24
C HIS A 35 -2.27 16.91 2.28
N LEU A 36 -3.06 15.85 2.06
CA LEU A 36 -4.08 15.42 3.01
C LEU A 36 -3.46 14.99 4.35
N ARG A 37 -2.42 14.14 4.32
CA ARG A 37 -1.74 13.66 5.53
C ARG A 37 -1.15 14.81 6.33
N TYR A 38 -0.46 15.73 5.65
CA TYR A 38 0.10 16.92 6.28
C TYR A 38 -0.99 17.76 6.96
N ASN A 39 -2.14 17.92 6.30
CA ASN A 39 -3.24 18.71 6.85
C ASN A 39 -3.83 18.12 8.14
N PHE A 40 -3.85 16.80 8.32
CA PHE A 40 -4.32 16.20 9.58
C PHE A 40 -3.24 16.16 10.67
N HIS A 41 -1.97 16.27 10.31
CA HIS A 41 -0.86 16.13 11.25
C HIS A 41 -0.29 17.46 11.77
N HIS A 42 -0.43 18.56 11.01
CA HIS A 42 0.20 19.85 11.30
C HIS A 42 -0.80 21.00 11.44
N PRO A 43 -0.85 21.75 12.55
CA PRO A 43 -0.03 21.60 13.74
C PRO A 43 -0.46 20.37 14.56
N PRO A 44 0.43 19.85 15.43
CA PRO A 44 0.06 18.79 16.36
C PRO A 44 -0.98 19.30 17.36
N LEU A 45 -2.16 18.66 17.39
CA LEU A 45 -3.26 19.02 18.29
C LEU A 45 -3.43 17.98 19.39
N LYS A 46 -3.74 18.42 20.60
CA LYS A 46 -4.07 17.53 21.73
C LYS A 46 -5.57 17.24 21.72
N ARG A 47 -5.96 16.12 22.34
CA ARG A 47 -7.38 15.68 22.45
C ARG A 47 -8.31 16.72 23.10
N ARG A 48 -7.75 17.65 23.89
CA ARG A 48 -8.46 18.70 24.62
C ARG A 48 -8.63 20.00 23.82
N ASP A 49 -8.01 20.12 22.65
CA ASP A 49 -7.99 21.36 21.86
C ASP A 49 -9.21 21.42 20.93
N TYR A 50 -10.42 21.29 21.48
CA TYR A 50 -11.67 21.09 20.71
C TYR A 50 -11.89 22.17 19.65
N THR A 51 -11.73 23.45 20.01
CA THR A 51 -11.93 24.60 19.12
C THR A 51 -10.93 24.60 17.96
N ALA A 52 -9.67 24.24 18.22
CA ALA A 52 -8.64 24.14 17.20
C ALA A 52 -8.91 22.98 16.24
N ILE A 53 -9.37 21.83 16.77
CA ILE A 53 -9.76 20.66 15.97
C ILE A 53 -10.94 21.03 15.05
N GLU A 54 -12.00 21.66 15.58
CA GLU A 54 -13.15 22.08 14.79
C GLU A 54 -12.79 23.09 13.69
N HIS A 55 -11.98 24.08 14.03
CA HIS A 55 -11.48 25.04 13.04
C HIS A 55 -10.68 24.33 11.94
N ARG A 56 -9.87 23.34 12.33
CA ARG A 56 -9.11 22.52 11.38
C ARG A 56 -10.02 21.72 10.47
N LEU A 57 -11.03 21.05 11.01
CA LEU A 57 -12.01 20.29 10.23
C LEU A 57 -12.73 21.17 9.22
N ARG A 58 -13.15 22.38 9.61
CA ARG A 58 -13.77 23.34 8.69
C ARG A 58 -12.81 23.72 7.55
N LYS A 59 -11.56 24.02 7.86
CA LYS A 59 -10.53 24.37 6.86
C LYS A 59 -10.27 23.21 5.89
N VAL A 60 -10.13 21.99 6.41
CA VAL A 60 -9.87 20.80 5.59
C VAL A 60 -11.08 20.44 4.75
N SER A 61 -12.31 20.55 5.27
CA SER A 61 -13.54 20.34 4.51
C SER A 61 -13.60 21.23 3.27
N ARG A 62 -13.37 22.54 3.45
CA ARG A 62 -13.34 23.49 2.33
C ARG A 62 -12.24 23.16 1.31
N THR A 63 -11.09 22.71 1.79
CA THR A 63 -9.99 22.28 0.91
C THR A 63 -10.37 21.03 0.11
N LEU A 64 -11.07 20.09 0.73
CA LEU A 64 -11.54 18.87 0.08
C LEU A 64 -12.67 19.13 -0.93
N GLU A 65 -13.54 20.10 -0.68
CA GLU A 65 -14.56 20.52 -1.65
C GLU A 65 -13.89 21.05 -2.92
N MET A 66 -12.94 21.97 -2.78
CA MET A 66 -12.16 22.53 -3.90
C MET A 66 -11.37 21.44 -4.64
N ILE A 67 -10.62 20.61 -3.91
CA ILE A 67 -9.87 19.51 -4.52
C ILE A 67 -10.81 18.47 -5.14
N GLY A 68 -12.03 18.33 -4.63
CA GLY A 68 -13.04 17.40 -5.13
C GLY A 68 -13.51 17.71 -6.55
N GLU A 69 -13.39 18.96 -6.99
CA GLU A 69 -13.80 19.36 -8.33
C GLU A 69 -13.03 18.58 -9.42
N PRO A 70 -13.69 18.12 -10.49
CA PRO A 70 -13.05 17.36 -11.56
C PRO A 70 -12.03 18.19 -12.36
N SER A 71 -12.15 19.52 -12.33
CA SER A 71 -11.21 20.48 -12.90
C SER A 71 -9.82 20.41 -12.24
N VAL A 72 -9.76 20.10 -10.95
CA VAL A 72 -8.51 20.03 -10.18
C VAL A 72 -7.89 18.65 -10.34
N GLN A 73 -6.94 18.54 -11.28
CA GLN A 73 -6.28 17.26 -11.60
C GLN A 73 -4.92 17.09 -10.94
N ARG A 74 -4.26 18.19 -10.57
CA ARG A 74 -2.93 18.22 -9.98
C ARG A 74 -2.83 19.33 -8.94
N ILE A 75 -2.04 19.09 -7.91
CA ILE A 75 -1.61 20.10 -6.94
C ILE A 75 -0.09 20.08 -6.84
N SER A 76 0.53 21.22 -6.57
CA SER A 76 1.91 21.28 -6.12
C SER A 76 1.94 21.23 -4.60
N VAL A 77 2.83 20.42 -4.06
CA VAL A 77 3.12 20.37 -2.64
C VAL A 77 4.25 21.35 -2.36
N GLY A 78 4.16 22.11 -1.26
CA GLY A 78 5.21 23.07 -0.91
C GLY A 78 6.41 22.38 -0.25
N SER A 79 7.59 22.99 -0.30
CA SER A 79 8.84 22.43 0.24
C SER A 79 8.72 21.98 1.70
N ALA A 80 8.05 22.77 2.55
CA ALA A 80 7.84 22.43 3.96
C ALA A 80 7.11 21.09 4.17
N VAL A 81 6.21 20.71 3.25
CA VAL A 81 5.47 19.45 3.34
C VAL A 81 6.33 18.29 2.86
N GLU A 82 7.16 18.51 1.83
CA GLU A 82 8.13 17.52 1.34
C GLU A 82 9.19 17.24 2.42
N GLU A 83 9.77 18.29 3.00
CA GLU A 83 10.73 18.19 4.10
C GLU A 83 10.15 17.42 5.30
N TRP A 84 8.89 17.69 5.64
CA TRP A 84 8.19 16.94 6.68
C TRP A 84 8.04 15.46 6.32
N TRP A 85 7.69 15.15 5.07
CA TRP A 85 7.52 13.77 4.61
C TRP A 85 8.83 13.01 4.62
N ASP A 86 9.91 13.62 4.16
CA ASP A 86 11.25 13.03 4.13
C ASP A 86 11.75 12.76 5.55
N ALA A 87 11.53 13.70 6.48
CA ALA A 87 11.86 13.51 7.89
C ALA A 87 11.05 12.36 8.52
N GLU A 88 9.77 12.24 8.17
CA GLU A 88 8.91 11.16 8.64
C GLU A 88 9.35 9.79 8.07
N LEU A 89 9.72 9.73 6.78
CA LEU A 89 10.27 8.53 6.16
C LEU A 89 11.59 8.10 6.81
N ALA A 90 12.48 9.06 7.10
CA ALA A 90 13.74 8.77 7.80
C ALA A 90 13.50 8.12 9.18
N ARG A 91 12.48 8.57 9.91
CA ARG A 91 12.08 7.96 11.20
C ARG A 91 11.64 6.52 11.04
N PHE A 92 10.82 6.21 10.03
CA PHE A 92 10.38 4.84 9.79
C PHE A 92 11.53 3.92 9.37
N HIS A 93 12.50 4.42 8.59
CA HIS A 93 13.67 3.63 8.20
C HIS A 93 14.58 3.30 9.39
N ASP A 94 14.74 4.20 10.35
CA ASP A 94 15.55 3.96 11.54
C ASP A 94 14.96 2.85 12.42
N ASP A 95 13.64 2.85 12.63
CA ASP A 95 12.91 1.84 13.40
C ASP A 95 13.08 0.42 12.82
N THR A 96 13.15 0.30 11.50
CA THR A 96 13.37 -1.01 10.85
C THR A 96 14.78 -1.57 11.02
N ARG A 97 15.79 -0.72 11.29
CA ARG A 97 17.17 -1.17 11.51
C ARG A 97 17.37 -1.74 12.90
N ASP A 98 16.66 -1.23 13.90
CA ASP A 98 16.76 -1.70 15.28
C ASP A 98 16.09 -3.08 15.47
N GLN A 99 15.00 -3.36 14.73
CA GLN A 99 14.33 -4.67 14.76
C GLN A 99 15.06 -5.79 13.98
N GLY A 100 16.17 -5.48 13.30
CA GLY A 100 16.99 -6.42 12.53
C GLY A 100 18.15 -7.06 13.31
N GLY A 101 18.40 -6.64 14.56
CA GLY A 101 19.44 -7.20 15.41
C GLY A 101 19.01 -8.52 16.06
N ASP A 102 19.69 -9.61 15.69
CA ASP A 102 19.66 -10.92 16.36
C ASP A 102 18.56 -11.92 15.94
N ARG A 103 18.56 -12.31 14.66
CA ARG A 103 18.18 -13.68 14.29
C ARG A 103 19.42 -14.42 13.79
N ARG A 104 20.27 -14.84 14.73
CA ARG A 104 21.20 -15.96 14.49
C ARG A 104 20.38 -17.19 14.12
N ILE A 105 20.30 -17.48 12.83
CA ILE A 105 19.89 -18.80 12.36
C ILE A 105 21.05 -19.73 12.70
N ASP A 106 20.91 -20.44 13.82
CA ASP A 106 21.80 -21.52 14.22
C ASP A 106 21.64 -22.67 13.22
N SER A 107 22.46 -22.67 12.17
CA SER A 107 22.56 -23.77 11.23
C SER A 107 23.32 -24.92 11.88
N GLY A 108 22.66 -25.58 12.82
CA GLY A 108 23.06 -26.86 13.40
C GLY A 108 23.03 -27.95 12.33
N ARG A 109 24.20 -28.19 11.75
CA ARG A 109 24.77 -29.48 11.35
C ARG A 109 23.87 -30.72 11.52
N GLU A 110 23.39 -31.28 10.41
CA GLU A 110 23.14 -32.73 10.30
C GLU A 110 23.82 -33.27 9.03
N THR A 111 24.92 -33.96 9.26
CA THR A 111 25.59 -34.84 8.31
C THR A 111 24.83 -36.16 8.26
N ASN A 112 24.44 -36.63 7.07
CA ASN A 112 24.31 -38.06 6.83
C ASN A 112 24.78 -38.42 5.42
N GLN A 113 25.92 -39.11 5.39
CA GLN A 113 26.43 -39.93 4.30
C GLN A 113 25.60 -41.22 4.21
N THR A 114 25.46 -41.78 3.01
CA THR A 114 25.30 -43.21 2.62
C THR A 114 24.57 -43.22 1.26
N GLN A 115 24.94 -43.90 0.18
CA GLN A 115 26.09 -44.68 -0.28
C GLN A 115 25.93 -44.86 -1.81
N GLU A 116 27.04 -45.08 -2.51
CA GLU A 116 27.14 -45.46 -3.93
C GLU A 116 26.37 -46.75 -4.26
N VAL A 117 25.73 -46.78 -5.45
CA VAL A 117 25.54 -48.00 -6.25
C VAL A 117 25.81 -47.64 -7.72
N THR A 118 26.76 -48.38 -8.30
CA THR A 118 27.27 -48.27 -9.68
C THR A 118 26.47 -49.19 -10.64
N GLU A 119 26.74 -49.05 -11.95
CA GLU A 119 26.42 -49.91 -13.12
C GLU A 119 25.33 -49.33 -14.05
N GLU A 120 25.68 -48.61 -15.11
CA GLU A 120 26.17 -49.02 -16.46
C GLU A 120 25.06 -49.41 -17.47
N GLY A 121 24.99 -48.71 -18.62
CA GLY A 121 24.29 -49.19 -19.84
C GLY A 121 23.54 -48.15 -20.70
N ASN A 122 24.20 -47.62 -21.73
CA ASN A 122 23.65 -46.94 -22.93
C ASN A 122 22.83 -47.97 -23.80
N PRO A 123 21.98 -47.65 -24.83
CA PRO A 123 21.97 -46.45 -25.67
C PRO A 123 20.63 -45.89 -26.24
N ASP A 124 20.74 -44.65 -26.75
CA ASP A 124 20.16 -44.11 -27.99
C ASP A 124 18.77 -44.61 -28.48
N VAL A 125 17.74 -43.74 -28.41
CA VAL A 125 16.61 -43.74 -29.36
C VAL A 125 16.09 -42.31 -29.59
N THR A 126 16.27 -41.84 -30.82
CA THR A 126 15.60 -40.71 -31.44
C THR A 126 14.06 -40.79 -31.37
N ARG A 127 13.36 -39.66 -31.15
CA ARG A 127 12.13 -39.36 -31.92
C ARG A 127 11.65 -37.90 -31.77
N ARG A 128 11.36 -37.33 -32.95
CA ARG A 128 10.67 -36.06 -33.21
C ARG A 128 9.21 -36.09 -32.73
N GLY A 129 8.66 -34.91 -32.47
CA GLY A 129 7.23 -34.59 -32.41
C GLY A 129 7.06 -33.28 -31.62
N ASP A 130 6.86 -32.13 -32.28
CA ASP A 130 5.52 -31.60 -32.60
C ASP A 130 4.70 -31.32 -31.31
N GLY A 131 4.29 -30.05 -31.12
CA GLY A 131 3.13 -29.77 -30.28
C GLY A 131 3.18 -28.46 -29.53
N SER A 132 2.90 -27.36 -30.26
CA SER A 132 2.21 -26.15 -29.82
C SER A 132 1.76 -26.12 -28.35
N ARG A 133 2.49 -25.40 -27.47
CA ARG A 133 1.94 -25.00 -26.16
C ARG A 133 1.27 -23.64 -26.31
N SER A 134 -0.02 -23.75 -26.57
CA SER A 134 -1.02 -22.69 -26.59
C SER A 134 -0.87 -21.76 -25.39
N ALA A 135 -0.77 -20.46 -25.68
CA ALA A 135 -1.32 -19.43 -24.83
C ALA A 135 -2.82 -19.70 -24.59
N ASP A 136 -3.40 -19.06 -23.58
CA ASP A 136 -4.84 -19.08 -23.25
C ASP A 136 -5.26 -20.12 -22.18
N GLN A 137 -4.72 -19.99 -20.97
CA GLN A 137 -5.32 -20.58 -19.76
C GLN A 137 -5.67 -19.50 -18.73
N TRP A 138 -6.47 -18.50 -19.11
CA TRP A 138 -7.19 -17.63 -18.17
C TRP A 138 -8.54 -17.18 -18.76
N GLY A 139 -9.35 -18.15 -19.19
CA GLY A 139 -10.73 -17.93 -19.60
C GLY A 139 -11.67 -18.83 -18.80
N GLY A 140 -11.96 -18.45 -17.56
CA GLY A 140 -12.98 -19.12 -16.76
C GLY A 140 -14.36 -18.94 -17.40
N THR A 141 -14.83 -19.95 -18.12
CA THR A 141 -16.22 -20.05 -18.56
C THR A 141 -17.11 -20.24 -17.33
N LEU A 142 -17.87 -19.21 -17.00
CA LEU A 142 -18.99 -19.29 -16.05
C LEU A 142 -20.05 -20.26 -16.60
N PRO A 143 -20.44 -21.32 -15.87
CA PRO A 143 -21.55 -22.18 -16.27
C PRO A 143 -22.88 -21.43 -16.14
N GLY A 144 -23.57 -21.26 -17.25
CA GLY A 144 -24.98 -20.88 -17.28
C GLY A 144 -25.87 -22.00 -16.74
N HIS A 145 -26.75 -21.65 -15.83
CA HIS A 145 -28.05 -22.28 -15.61
C HIS A 145 -29.03 -21.36 -16.36
N GLY A 146 -29.60 -21.71 -17.53
CA GLY A 146 -30.71 -22.65 -17.69
C GLY A 146 -31.92 -22.12 -16.89
N GLY A 147 -33.02 -21.60 -17.44
CA GLY A 147 -33.67 -21.80 -18.72
C GLY A 147 -35.17 -21.98 -18.41
N THR A 148 -36.01 -21.25 -19.16
CA THR A 148 -37.49 -21.31 -19.25
C THR A 148 -38.34 -20.99 -18.01
#